data_AF-A0A097ESV8-F1
#
_entry.id   AF-A0A097ESV8-F1
#
_cell.length_a   1.000
_cell.length_b   1.000
_cell.length_c   1.000
_cell.angle_alpha   90.00
_cell.angle_beta   90.00
_cell.angle_gamma   90.00
#
_symmetry.space_group_name_H-M   'P 1'
#
loop_
_entity.id
_entity.type
_entity.pdbx_description
1 polymer ?
#
loop_
_entity_poly.entity_id
_entity_poly.type
_entity_poly.pdbx_seq_one_letter_code
_entity_poly.pdbx_strand_id
1 'polypeptide(L)' 'MILDLLSSGMSEGEIIEDYPTLEKEDILACLEYASNLVKVKSIYKASA' A
#
# COMPACT_ATOMS: atom_id res chain seq x y z
N MET A 1 -0.86 1.40 -8.38
CA MET A 1 -2.29 1.71 -8.64
C MET A 1 -2.98 2.09 -7.33
N ILE A 2 -3.32 1.22 -6.37
CA ILE A 2 -3.91 1.68 -5.09
C ILE A 2 -2.94 2.55 -4.27
N LEU A 3 -1.71 2.08 -4.04
CA LEU A 3 -0.66 2.87 -3.37
C LEU A 3 -0.31 4.17 -4.09
N ASP A 4 -0.51 4.21 -5.40
CA ASP A 4 -0.19 5.38 -6.25
C ASP A 4 -1.28 6.44 -6.16
N LEU A 5 -2.55 6.00 -6.16
CA LEU A 5 -3.73 6.83 -5.92
C LEU A 5 -3.70 7.41 -4.49
N LEU A 6 -3.43 6.56 -3.49
CA LEU A 6 -3.24 6.97 -2.11
C LEU A 6 -2.05 7.94 -1.97
N SER A 7 -0.93 7.68 -2.66
CA SER A 7 0.22 8.58 -2.66
C SER A 7 -0.03 9.90 -3.39
N SER A 8 -0.99 9.93 -4.32
CA SER A 8 -1.45 11.13 -5.02
C SER A 8 -2.41 11.98 -4.15
N GLY A 9 -2.75 11.51 -2.95
CA GLY A 9 -3.62 12.21 -2.00
C GLY A 9 -5.10 11.83 -2.10
N MET A 10 -5.45 10.83 -2.92
CA MET A 10 -6.80 10.31 -3.01
C MET A 10 -7.16 9.56 -1.73
N SER A 11 -8.38 9.74 -1.22
CA SER A 11 -8.84 9.03 -0.03
C SER A 11 -9.33 7.62 -0.37
N GLU A 12 -9.36 6.72 0.62
CA GLU A 12 -9.89 5.37 0.47
C GLU A 12 -11.34 5.38 -0.05
N GLY A 13 -12.15 6.36 0.38
CA GLY A 13 -13.55 6.50 -0.02
C GLY A 13 -13.70 6.85 -1.50
N GLU A 14 -12.92 7.82 -1.99
CA GLU A 14 -12.91 8.22 -3.40
C GLU A 14 -12.47 7.05 -4.31
N ILE A 15 -11.50 6.26 -3.85
CA ILE A 15 -11.06 5.05 -4.57
C ILE A 15 -12.19 4.02 -4.64
N ILE A 16 -12.98 3.84 -3.57
CA ILE A 16 -14.11 2.90 -3.56
C ILE A 16 -15.27 3.43 -4.44
N GLU A 17 -15.47 4.75 -4.52
CA GLU A 17 -16.47 5.34 -5.41
C GLU A 17 -16.10 5.16 -6.89
N ASP A 18 -14.83 5.37 -7.25
CA ASP A 18 -14.33 5.14 -8.61
C ASP A 18 -14.25 3.64 -8.96
N TYR A 19 -14.06 2.78 -7.95
CA TYR A 19 -13.95 1.34 -8.09
C TYR A 19 -14.90 0.61 -7.12
N PRO A 20 -16.20 0.53 -7.42
CA PRO A 20 -17.21 -0.05 -6.53
C PRO A 20 -17.04 -1.57 -6.29
N THR A 21 -16.10 -2.22 -6.99
CA THR A 21 -15.71 -3.61 -6.76
C THR A 21 -14.63 -3.76 -5.68
N LEU A 22 -13.99 -2.66 -5.27
CA LEU A 22 -12.99 -2.64 -4.22
C LEU A 22 -13.67 -2.40 -2.88
N GLU A 23 -13.34 -3.23 -1.90
CA GLU A 23 -13.77 -3.02 -0.52
C GLU A 23 -12.66 -2.32 0.27
N LYS A 24 -13.04 -1.72 1.40
CA LYS A 24 -12.07 -1.10 2.30
C LYS A 24 -11.04 -2.11 2.82
N GLU A 25 -11.46 -3.37 2.97
CA GLU A 25 -10.59 -4.47 3.40
C GLU A 25 -9.49 -4.78 2.38
N ASP A 26 -9.78 -4.68 1.07
CA ASP A 26 -8.78 -4.87 0.02
C ASP A 26 -7.68 -3.80 0.06
N ILE A 27 -8.08 -2.54 0.30
CA ILE A 27 -7.15 -1.42 0.42
C ILE A 27 -6.23 -1.61 1.63
N LEU A 28 -6.80 -2.01 2.78
CA LEU A 28 -6.04 -2.28 3.99
C LEU A 28 -5.08 -3.46 3.81
N ALA A 29 -5.51 -4.54 3.16
CA ALA A 29 -4.66 -5.69 2.85
C ALA A 29 -3.49 -5.30 1.92
N CYS A 30 -3.74 -4.44 0.93
CA CYS A 30 -2.69 -3.91 0.06
C CYS A 30 -1.67 -3.05 0.83
N LEU A 31 -2.14 -2.20 1.74
CA LEU A 31 -1.28 -1.38 2.60
C LEU A 31 -0.46 -2.23 3.57
N GLU A 32 -1.07 -3.26 4.16
CA GLU A 32 -0.37 -4.20 5.03
C GLU A 32 0.71 -4.96 4.27
N TYR A 33 0.41 -5.45 3.07
CA TYR A 33 1.38 -6.12 2.21
C TYR A 33 2.54 -5.19 1.85
N ALA A 34 2.26 -3.96 1.44
CA ALA A 34 3.27 -2.96 1.12
C ALA A 34 4.16 -2.62 2.32
N SER A 35 3.54 -2.42 3.49
CA SER A 35 4.25 -2.19 4.76
C SER A 35 5.17 -3.36 5.13
N ASN A 36 4.68 -4.59 4.96
CA ASN A 36 5.48 -5.79 5.17
C ASN A 36 6.60 -5.96 4.15
N LEU A 37 6.42 -5.51 2.91
CA LEU A 37 7.44 -5.57 1.85
C LEU A 37 8.56 -4.54 2.08
N VAL A 38 8.23 -3.36 2.58
CA VAL A 38 9.21 -2.31 2.90
C VAL A 38 9.88 -2.53 4.27
N LYS A 39 9.34 -3.38 5.14
CA LYS A 39 10.04 -3.82 6.37
C LYS A 39 11.33 -4.55 6.00
N VAL A 40 12.42 -3.79 5.92
CA VAL A 40 13.78 -4.30 5.72
C VAL A 40 14.12 -5.27 6.85
N LYS A 41 14.28 -6.54 6.50
CA LYS A 41 14.47 -7.64 7.45
C LYS A 41 15.93 -7.79 7.92
N SER A 42 16.62 -6.68 8.16
CA SER A 42 18.05 -6.52 8.49
C SER A 42 18.89 -6.03 7.31
N ILE A 43 19.57 -4.90 7.53
CA ILE A 43 20.64 -4.38 6.67
C ILE A 43 21.92 -5.10 7.09
N TYR A 44 22.42 -6.02 6.27
CA TYR A 44 23.76 -6.56 6.46
C TYR A 44 24.77 -5.59 5.87
N LYS A 45 25.71 -5.14 6.70
CA LYS A 45 26.83 -4.30 6.25
C LYS A 45 27.67 -5.15 5.29
N ALA A 46 27.68 -4.81 4.00
CA ALA A 46 28.61 -5.41 3.06
C ALA A 46 30.03 -4.99 3.49
N SER A 47 30.78 -5.94 4.03
CA SER A 47 32.20 -5.76 4.36
C SER A 47 33.00 -5.67 3.05
N ALA A 48 33.74 -4.57 2.91
CA ALA A 48 34.68 -4.30 1.82
C ALA A 48 35.97 -5.11 1.95
#